data_AF-A0A847QRG2-F1
#
_entry.id   AF-A0A847QRG2-F1
#
_cell.length_a   1.000
_cell.length_b   1.000
_cell.length_c   1.000
_cell.angle_alpha   90.00
_cell.angle_beta   90.00
_cell.angle_gamma   90.00
#
_symmetry.space_group_name_H-M   'P 1'
#
loop_
_entity.id
_entity.type
_entity.pdbx_description
1 polymer ?
#
loop_
_entity_poly.entity_id
_entity_poly.type
_entity_poly.pdbx_seq_one_letter_code
_entity_poly.pdbx_strand_id
1 'polypeptide(L)'
;MPNMIRNILWLLVSLGLIFIAFTFFWVFLLLIGIGLIARIAYLKLFKKDPFKIHTYTIRFGSTNQRPDSPYSNSNEYTTVLDADDMTKEYKIPKIK
;
A
#
# COMPACT_ATOMS: atom_id res chain seq x y z
N MET A 1 -4.13 -3.94 -55.91
CA MET A 1 -4.68 -2.69 -55.32
C MET A 1 -3.66 -1.58 -55.49
N PRO A 2 -4.05 -0.39 -55.97
CA PRO A 2 -3.18 0.78 -56.01
C PRO A 2 -2.60 1.06 -54.63
N ASN A 3 -1.31 1.40 -54.54
CA ASN A 3 -0.61 1.65 -53.28
C ASN A 3 -1.31 2.72 -52.40
N MET A 4 -2.00 3.68 -53.02
CA MET A 4 -2.81 4.68 -52.31
C MET A 4 -3.97 4.06 -51.52
N ILE A 5 -4.71 3.11 -52.12
CA ILE A 5 -5.85 2.46 -51.45
C ILE A 5 -5.37 1.63 -50.26
N ARG A 6 -4.23 0.94 -50.43
CA ARG A 6 -3.60 0.18 -49.35
C ARG A 6 -3.24 1.10 -48.18
N ASN A 7 -2.60 2.24 -48.44
CA ASN A 7 -2.20 3.19 -47.40
C ASN A 7 -3.40 3.78 -46.65
N ILE A 8 -4.48 4.13 -47.36
CA ILE A 8 -5.73 4.61 -46.74
C ILE A 8 -6.31 3.55 -45.80
N LEU A 9 -6.31 2.28 -46.22
CA LEU A 9 -6.80 1.18 -45.37
C LEU A 9 -5.97 1.03 -44.09
N TRP A 10 -4.64 1.06 -44.20
CA TRP A 10 -3.74 0.97 -43.04
C TRP A 10 -3.94 2.15 -42.08
N LEU A 11 -4.16 3.36 -42.60
CA LEU A 11 -4.42 4.53 -41.79
C LEU A 11 -5.75 4.40 -41.02
N LEU A 12 -6.79 3.88 -41.68
CA LEU A 12 -8.10 3.63 -41.06
C LEU A 12 -8.02 2.58 -39.95
N VAL A 13 -7.28 1.50 -40.20
CA VAL A 13 -7.04 0.44 -39.20
C VAL A 13 -6.25 1.00 -38.01
N SER A 14 -5.19 1.77 -38.26
CA SER A 14 -4.40 2.41 -37.20
C SER A 14 -5.25 3.37 -36.37
N LEU A 15 -6.11 4.16 -37.01
CA LEU A 15 -6.99 5.10 -36.32
C LEU A 15 -8.01 4.36 -35.44
N GLY A 16 -8.57 3.26 -35.94
CA GLY A 16 -9.46 2.40 -35.17
C GLY A 16 -8.77 1.80 -33.94
N LEU A 17 -7.55 1.30 -34.09
CA LEU A 17 -6.76 0.75 -32.98
C LEU A 17 -6.44 1.80 -31.91
N ILE A 18 -6.13 3.03 -32.30
CA ILE A 18 -5.90 4.14 -31.37
C ILE A 18 -7.18 4.43 -30.57
N PHE A 19 -8.34 4.45 -31.24
CA PHE A 19 -9.62 4.70 -30.58
C PHE A 19 -9.98 3.61 -29.57
N ILE A 20 -9.70 2.35 -29.93
CA ILE A 20 -9.88 1.20 -29.02
C ILE A 20 -8.92 1.34 -27.83
N ALA A 21 -7.64 1.59 -28.06
CA ALA A 21 -6.66 1.77 -26.98
C ALA A 21 -7.06 2.92 -26.03
N PHE A 22 -7.56 4.03 -26.58
CA PHE A 22 -8.02 5.18 -25.82
C PHE A 22 -9.23 4.85 -24.93
N THR A 23 -10.23 4.15 -25.49
CA THR A 23 -11.42 3.74 -24.72
C THR A 23 -11.07 2.75 -23.62
N PHE A 24 -10.22 1.75 -23.90
CA PHE A 24 -9.73 0.82 -22.88
C PHE A 24 -8.96 1.52 -21.77
N PHE A 25 -8.07 2.46 -22.12
CA PHE A 25 -7.33 3.24 -21.15
C PHE A 25 -8.26 4.03 -20.21
N TRP A 26 -9.32 4.63 -20.76
CA TRP A 26 -10.30 5.37 -19.96
C TRP A 26 -11.13 4.48 -19.04
N VAL A 27 -11.59 3.33 -19.54
CA VAL A 27 -12.30 2.34 -18.71
C VAL A 27 -11.39 1.83 -17.58
N PHE A 28 -10.12 1.56 -17.87
CA PHE A 28 -9.15 1.14 -16.88
C PHE A 28 -8.91 2.23 -15.81
N LEU A 29 -8.79 3.49 -16.22
CA LEU A 29 -8.65 4.62 -15.30
C LEU A 29 -9.88 4.76 -14.39
N LEU A 30 -11.08 4.55 -14.93
CA LEU A 30 -12.34 4.57 -14.21
C LEU A 30 -12.38 3.45 -13.15
N LEU A 31 -11.98 2.22 -13.51
CA LEU A 31 -11.88 1.10 -12.57
C LEU A 31 -10.92 1.39 -11.42
N ILE A 32 -9.74 1.96 -11.71
CA ILE A 32 -8.78 2.38 -10.68
C ILE A 32 -9.41 3.45 -9.78
N GLY A 33 -10.09 4.44 -10.37
CA GLY A 33 -10.77 5.50 -9.64
C GLY A 33 -11.82 4.95 -8.67
N ILE A 34 -12.67 4.03 -9.12
CA ILE A 34 -13.67 3.36 -8.27
C ILE A 34 -12.96 2.59 -7.15
N GLY A 35 -11.92 1.82 -7.46
CA GLY A 35 -11.18 1.06 -6.45
C GLY A 35 -10.55 1.94 -5.38
N LEU A 36 -9.99 3.09 -5.77
CA LEU A 36 -9.45 4.10 -4.85
C LEU A 36 -10.54 4.71 -3.97
N ILE A 37 -11.66 5.12 -4.57
CA ILE A 37 -12.79 5.71 -3.84
C ILE A 37 -13.37 4.69 -2.87
N ALA A 38 -13.59 3.45 -3.30
CA ALA A 38 -14.07 2.36 -2.46
C ALA A 38 -13.11 2.09 -1.29
N ARG A 39 -11.80 2.10 -1.53
CA ARG A 39 -10.79 1.95 -0.48
C ARG A 39 -10.82 3.10 0.52
N ILE A 40 -10.92 4.35 0.05
CA ILE A 40 -11.00 5.54 0.90
C ILE A 40 -12.30 5.51 1.71
N ALA A 41 -13.43 5.20 1.08
CA ALA A 41 -14.72 5.08 1.74
C ALA A 41 -14.71 3.97 2.78
N TYR A 42 -14.16 2.80 2.45
CA TYR A 42 -14.01 1.69 3.38
C TYR A 42 -13.14 2.06 4.59
N LEU A 43 -12.00 2.72 4.37
CA LEU A 43 -11.18 3.22 5.47
C LEU A 43 -11.94 4.24 6.31
N LYS A 44 -12.62 5.20 5.69
CA LYS A 44 -13.38 6.25 6.40
C LYS A 44 -14.54 5.67 7.23
N LEU A 45 -15.21 4.62 6.76
CA LEU A 45 -16.34 3.99 7.46
C LEU A 45 -15.92 2.94 8.49
N PHE A 46 -14.87 2.15 8.22
CA PHE A 46 -14.55 0.96 9.01
C PHE A 46 -13.20 1.02 9.75
N LYS A 47 -12.27 1.91 9.37
CA LYS A 47 -10.98 2.07 10.09
C LYS A 47 -10.80 3.52 10.55
N LYS A 48 -11.02 3.73 11.85
CA LYS A 48 -10.81 5.02 12.55
C LYS A 48 -9.33 5.40 12.72
N ASP A 49 -8.40 4.62 12.16
CA ASP A 49 -6.97 4.88 12.28
C ASP A 49 -6.43 5.65 11.07
N PRO A 50 -5.63 6.71 11.31
CA PRO A 50 -5.11 7.55 10.25
C PRO A 50 -4.22 6.74 9.31
N PHE A 51 -4.35 7.04 8.02
CA PHE A 51 -3.60 6.48 6.91
C PHE A 51 -2.08 6.54 7.21
N LYS A 52 -1.51 5.46 7.75
CA LYS A 52 -0.04 5.32 7.86
C LYS A 52 0.47 5.02 6.46
N ILE A 53 0.77 6.08 5.70
CA ILE A 53 1.56 5.96 4.48
C ILE A 53 2.95 5.52 4.94
N HIS A 54 3.23 4.22 4.86
CA HIS A 54 4.61 3.72 4.93
C HIS A 54 5.27 4.07 3.61
N THR A 55 5.67 5.34 3.49
CA THR A 55 6.63 5.75 2.47
C THR A 55 7.96 5.12 2.86
N TYR A 56 8.30 4.01 2.22
CA TYR A 56 9.67 3.46 2.29
C TYR A 56 10.55 4.44 1.52
N THR A 57 10.94 5.54 2.16
CA THR A 57 12.06 6.32 1.67
C THR A 57 13.28 5.42 1.83
N ILE A 58 13.71 4.83 0.71
CA ILE A 58 14.97 4.09 0.64
C ILE A 58 16.07 5.11 0.87
N ARG A 59 16.43 5.32 2.15
CA ARG A 59 17.58 6.12 2.52
C ARG A 59 18.80 5.25 2.27
N PHE A 60 19.48 5.47 1.14
CA PHE A 60 20.80 4.91 0.90
C PHE A 60 21.76 5.53 1.91
N GLY A 61 21.97 4.84 3.04
CA GLY A 61 22.83 5.32 4.11
C GLY A 61 22.73 4.48 5.37
N SER A 62 23.66 3.53 5.48
CA SER A 62 24.10 2.83 6.70
C SER A 62 23.04 2.14 7.56
N THR A 63 23.01 0.82 7.40
CA THR A 63 22.63 -0.18 8.40
C THR A 63 23.17 0.15 9.81
N ASN A 64 22.41 -0.25 10.82
CA ASN A 64 22.68 -0.27 12.27
C ASN A 64 22.21 0.95 13.07
N GLN A 65 20.93 0.98 13.44
CA GLN A 65 20.52 1.54 14.72
C GLN A 65 19.58 0.57 15.43
N ARG A 66 20.12 -0.06 16.48
CA ARG A 66 19.37 -0.65 17.60
C ARG A 66 18.37 0.38 18.13
N PRO A 67 17.21 -0.02 18.65
CA PRO A 67 16.30 0.91 19.28
C PRO A 67 16.92 1.35 20.62
N ASP A 68 17.59 2.50 20.61
CA ASP A 68 17.90 3.24 21.83
C ASP A 68 16.58 3.79 22.41
N SER A 69 16.03 3.03 23.35
CA SER A 69 14.98 3.48 24.26
C SER A 69 15.54 4.56 25.19
N PRO A 70 15.00 5.79 25.20
CA PRO A 70 15.40 6.82 26.15
C PRO A 70 14.49 6.71 27.38
N TYR A 71 14.59 5.65 28.16
CA TYR A 71 14.01 5.65 29.52
C TYR A 71 14.84 4.76 30.45
N SER A 72 15.75 5.42 31.17
CA SER A 72 16.30 4.96 32.43
C SER A 72 15.15 4.77 33.43
N ASN A 73 14.55 3.59 33.44
CA ASN A 73 13.73 3.10 34.55
C ASN A 73 14.40 1.86 35.11
N SER A 74 14.90 1.97 36.34
CA SER A 74 15.62 0.96 37.12
C SER A 74 14.78 -0.25 37.54
N ASN A 75 13.64 -0.48 36.90
CA ASN A 75 12.73 -1.58 37.19
C ASN A 75 12.64 -2.44 35.93
N GLU A 76 13.49 -3.46 35.85
CA GLU A 76 13.46 -4.44 34.77
C GLU A 76 12.21 -5.31 34.95
N TYR A 77 11.29 -5.29 33.99
CA TYR A 77 10.08 -6.13 34.02
C TYR A 77 10.22 -7.26 33.00
N THR A 78 9.71 -8.45 33.34
CA THR A 78 9.55 -9.55 32.39
C THR A 78 8.08 -9.65 32.00
N THR A 79 7.80 -9.65 30.70
CA THR A 79 6.44 -9.91 30.19
C THR A 79 6.19 -11.42 30.19
N VAL A 80 5.10 -11.85 30.82
CA VAL A 80 4.67 -13.24 30.88
C VAL A 80 3.28 -13.34 30.26
N LEU A 81 3.11 -14.32 29.38
CA LEU A 81 1.82 -14.67 28.79
C LEU A 81 1.04 -15.54 29.77
N ASP A 82 -0.25 -15.27 29.90
CA ASP A 82 -1.14 -16.13 30.66
C ASP A 82 -1.25 -17.50 29.99
N ALA A 83 -1.11 -18.57 30.77
CA ALA A 83 -1.19 -19.93 30.26
C ALA A 83 -2.63 -20.31 29.89
N ASP A 84 -3.61 -19.71 30.56
CA ASP A 84 -5.04 -19.97 30.34
C ASP A 84 -5.63 -19.06 29.25
N ASP A 85 -5.01 -17.91 28.97
CA ASP A 85 -5.46 -16.93 27.99
C ASP A 85 -4.29 -16.23 27.30
N MET A 86 -3.85 -16.78 26.15
CA MET A 86 -2.74 -16.22 25.38
C MET A 86 -2.99 -14.80 24.81
N THR A 87 -4.17 -14.22 25.00
CA THR A 87 -4.46 -12.82 24.64
C THR A 87 -4.12 -11.84 25.76
N LYS A 88 -3.83 -12.33 26.97
CA LYS A 88 -3.47 -11.53 28.14
C LYS A 88 -1.98 -11.63 28.43
N GLU A 89 -1.35 -10.46 28.55
CA GLU A 89 0.05 -10.30 28.94
C GLU A 89 0.15 -9.54 30.25
N TYR A 90 0.98 -10.04 31.17
CA TYR A 90 1.26 -9.42 32.46
C TYR A 90 2.74 -9.07 32.59
N LYS A 91 3.05 -7.94 33.25
CA LYS A 91 4.42 -7.52 33.52
C LYS A 91 4.78 -7.83 34.97
N ILE A 92 5.76 -8.71 35.17
CA ILE A 92 6.25 -9.07 36.50
C ILE A 92 7.58 -8.33 36.74
N PRO A 93 7.74 -7.58 37.86
CA PRO A 93 9.01 -6.94 38.20
C PRO A 93 10.07 -8.00 38.47
N LYS A 94 11.29 -7.82 37.93
CA LYS A 94 12.43 -8.66 38.28
C LYS A 94 12.90 -8.29 39.69
N ILE A 95 12.89 -9.29 40.58
CA ILE A 95 13.49 -9.18 41.90
C ILE A 95 15.01 -9.38 41.71
N LYS A 96 15.83 -8.47 42.26
CA LYS A 96 17.30 -8.57 42.24
C LYS A 96 17.81 -9.63 43.21
#